data_AF-A0A2D2D1H3-F1
#
_entry.id   AF-A0A2D2D1H3-F1
#
_cell.length_a   1.000
_cell.length_b   1.000
_cell.length_c   1.000
_cell.angle_alpha   90.00
_cell.angle_beta   90.00
_cell.angle_gamma   90.00
#
_symmetry.space_group_name_H-M   'P 1'
#
loop_
_entity.id
_entity.type
_entity.pdbx_description
1 polymer ?
#
loop_
_entity_poly.entity_id
_entity_poly.type
_entity_poly.pdbx_seq_one_letter_code
_entity_poly.pdbx_strand_id
1 'polypeptide(L)'
;MTSLYLEVAERVLILSDRPLSAAEIISQAQRSRLLPKHLYGFRQDRTLQARLSEDIARLGSKSRFFRTSPGRYFLRDFNHKGANEIGEYYAKPRRKELDQNDILTLNTNIDSIERNGGPIVPLSFVLDQLKSGHYSYRSAQDILRNDACTAIHSFVVVHDGSRILSFRCGKFFPRSDPLFGRRTIGLSGTVTADQVDMLFESLFGIIGNAIEELCSGIGLPRHFAERARYGGEILPWFGVKSARAANTPAILHMVLSYKCPPSFRPTRAALSVNDLRWIDPHNPLNTLQDFDSTSKILLSEGHARDLVRIHTSSNRTSEV
;
A
#
# COMPACT_ATOMS: atom_id res chain seq x y z
N MET A 1 -28.31 -15.12 13.14
CA MET A 1 -27.72 -16.20 13.95
C MET A 1 -26.21 -15.99 14.01
N THR A 2 -25.67 -15.82 15.21
CA THR A 2 -24.22 -15.66 15.44
C THR A 2 -23.54 -17.01 15.26
N SER A 3 -22.42 -17.07 14.55
CA SER A 3 -21.69 -18.33 14.36
C SER A 3 -21.07 -18.77 15.69
N LEU A 4 -21.30 -20.01 16.14
CA LEU A 4 -20.66 -20.57 17.35
C LEU A 4 -19.13 -20.41 17.36
N TYR A 5 -18.49 -20.44 16.19
CA TYR A 5 -17.05 -20.18 16.07
C TYR A 5 -16.67 -18.77 16.55
N LEU A 6 -17.51 -17.76 16.28
CA LEU A 6 -17.28 -16.39 16.71
C LEU A 6 -17.46 -16.26 18.23
N GLU A 7 -18.44 -16.94 18.82
CA GLU A 7 -18.63 -16.96 20.28
C GLU A 7 -17.45 -17.60 21.01
N VAL A 8 -16.93 -18.72 20.48
CA VAL A 8 -15.72 -19.37 21.01
C VAL A 8 -14.53 -18.43 20.90
N ALA A 9 -14.36 -17.78 19.74
CA ALA A 9 -13.25 -16.86 19.52
C ALA A 9 -13.29 -15.67 20.47
N GLU A 10 -14.47 -15.09 20.69
CA GLU A 10 -14.68 -14.00 21.64
C GLU A 10 -14.26 -14.40 23.05
N ARG A 11 -14.77 -15.53 23.57
CA ARG A 11 -14.40 -16.01 24.91
C ARG A 11 -12.91 -16.26 25.04
N VAL A 12 -12.28 -16.86 24.04
CA VAL A 12 -10.84 -17.14 24.07
C VAL A 12 -10.03 -15.85 24.03
N LEU A 13 -10.41 -14.87 23.20
CA LEU A 13 -9.69 -13.60 23.12
C LEU A 13 -9.83 -12.80 24.42
N ILE A 14 -11.00 -12.83 25.06
CA ILE A 14 -11.22 -12.27 26.41
C ILE A 14 -10.24 -12.90 27.42
N LEU A 15 -10.14 -14.23 27.43
CA LEU A 15 -9.26 -14.96 28.37
C LEU A 15 -7.77 -14.76 28.09
N SER A 16 -7.40 -14.44 26.84
CA SER A 16 -6.00 -14.36 26.43
C SER A 16 -5.40 -12.97 26.59
N ASP A 17 -6.26 -11.95 26.55
CA ASP A 17 -5.90 -10.52 26.59
C ASP A 17 -4.75 -10.14 25.64
N ARG A 18 -4.67 -10.83 24.49
CA ARG A 18 -3.69 -10.55 23.44
C ARG A 18 -4.23 -10.97 22.07
N PRO A 19 -3.74 -10.37 20.97
CA PRO A 19 -4.11 -10.78 19.63
C PRO A 19 -3.64 -12.22 19.33
N LEU A 20 -4.53 -13.04 18.79
CA LEU A 20 -4.26 -14.44 18.46
C LEU A 20 -4.57 -14.76 17.00
N SER A 21 -3.85 -15.71 16.44
CA SER A 21 -4.20 -16.36 15.18
C SER A 21 -5.35 -17.36 15.37
N ALA A 22 -6.03 -17.73 14.28
CA ALA A 22 -7.12 -18.70 14.34
C ALA A 22 -6.66 -20.07 14.89
N ALA A 23 -5.43 -20.50 14.59
CA ALA A 23 -4.86 -21.74 15.12
C ALA A 23 -4.62 -21.66 16.64
N GLU A 24 -4.12 -20.52 17.13
CA GLU A 24 -3.94 -20.26 18.56
C GLU A 24 -5.29 -20.21 19.28
N ILE A 25 -6.31 -19.57 18.69
CA ILE A 25 -7.66 -19.51 19.26
C ILE A 25 -8.25 -20.91 19.42
N ILE A 26 -8.16 -21.77 18.39
CA ILE A 26 -8.65 -23.16 18.48
C ILE A 26 -7.87 -23.96 19.52
N SER A 27 -6.54 -23.84 19.53
CA SER A 27 -5.68 -24.54 20.48
C SER A 27 -6.02 -24.15 21.93
N GLN A 28 -6.27 -22.87 22.18
CA GLN A 28 -6.65 -22.38 23.50
C GLN A 28 -8.09 -22.73 23.88
N ALA A 29 -9.02 -22.76 22.91
CA ALA A 29 -10.38 -23.26 23.11
C ALA A 29 -10.38 -24.74 23.51
N GLN A 30 -9.53 -25.55 22.89
CA GLN A 30 -9.36 -26.97 23.23
C GLN A 30 -8.78 -27.15 24.64
N ARG A 31 -7.70 -26.43 24.98
CA ARG A 31 -7.08 -26.47 26.32
C ARG A 31 -8.05 -26.04 27.41
N SER A 32 -8.87 -25.04 27.13
CA SER A 32 -9.85 -24.48 28.07
C SER A 32 -11.20 -25.20 28.06
N ARG A 33 -11.34 -26.27 27.26
CA ARG A 33 -12.59 -27.03 27.07
C ARG A 33 -13.79 -26.17 26.64
N LEU A 34 -13.53 -25.07 25.93
CA LEU A 34 -14.55 -24.15 25.42
C LEU A 34 -15.10 -24.56 24.05
N LEU A 35 -14.47 -25.53 23.38
CA LEU A 35 -14.84 -25.96 22.04
C LEU A 35 -15.94 -27.05 22.10
N PRO A 36 -17.15 -26.80 21.54
CA PRO A 36 -18.21 -27.78 21.50
C PRO A 36 -17.84 -29.04 20.71
N LYS A 37 -18.32 -30.22 21.15
CA LYS A 37 -18.05 -31.53 20.51
C LYS A 37 -18.43 -31.60 19.03
N HIS A 38 -19.43 -30.83 18.60
CA HIS A 38 -19.90 -30.83 17.21
C HIS A 38 -19.08 -29.92 16.28
N LEU A 39 -18.15 -29.12 16.80
CA LEU A 39 -17.26 -28.30 15.98
C LEU A 39 -15.98 -29.04 15.56
N TYR A 40 -15.73 -30.26 16.05
CA TYR A 40 -14.52 -31.05 15.77
C TYR A 40 -14.34 -31.36 14.28
N GLY A 41 -13.17 -31.02 13.74
CA GLY A 41 -12.84 -31.22 12.32
C GLY A 41 -11.35 -31.01 12.04
N PHE A 42 -10.89 -31.50 10.88
CA PHE A 42 -9.45 -31.52 10.56
C PHE A 42 -8.84 -30.13 10.34
N ARG A 43 -9.65 -29.11 10.00
CA ARG A 43 -9.19 -27.71 9.75
C ARG A 43 -10.09 -26.65 10.38
N GLN A 44 -10.37 -26.80 11.67
CA GLN A 44 -11.17 -25.83 12.46
C GLN A 44 -10.56 -24.43 12.44
N ASP A 45 -9.24 -24.34 12.45
CA ASP A 45 -8.46 -23.11 12.33
C ASP A 45 -8.82 -22.34 11.04
N ARG A 46 -8.92 -23.05 9.91
CA ARG A 46 -9.30 -22.44 8.61
C ARG A 46 -10.74 -21.99 8.59
N THR A 47 -11.65 -22.80 9.14
CA THR A 47 -13.07 -22.44 9.26
C THR A 47 -13.24 -21.20 10.14
N LEU A 48 -12.59 -21.18 11.31
CA LEU A 48 -12.60 -20.03 12.21
C LEU A 48 -12.02 -18.78 11.54
N GLN A 49 -10.88 -18.92 10.86
CA GLN A 49 -10.25 -17.84 10.11
C GLN A 49 -11.21 -17.26 9.07
N ALA A 50 -11.92 -18.10 8.32
CA ALA A 50 -12.91 -17.68 7.34
C ALA A 50 -14.08 -16.94 8.01
N ARG A 51 -14.64 -17.46 9.10
CA ARG A 51 -15.76 -16.82 9.83
C ARG A 51 -15.39 -15.47 10.41
N LEU A 52 -14.22 -15.35 11.06
CA LEU A 52 -13.71 -14.06 11.56
C LEU A 52 -13.51 -13.07 10.41
N SER A 53 -12.99 -13.55 9.29
CA SER A 53 -12.75 -12.72 8.11
C SER A 53 -14.05 -12.23 7.47
N GLU A 54 -15.05 -13.11 7.34
CA GLU A 54 -16.40 -12.78 6.85
C GLU A 54 -17.09 -11.77 7.77
N ASP A 55 -17.01 -11.96 9.09
CA ASP A 55 -17.67 -11.06 10.03
C ASP A 55 -17.07 -9.65 10.00
N ILE A 56 -15.73 -9.56 10.01
CA ILE A 56 -15.00 -8.29 9.88
C ILE A 56 -15.28 -7.64 8.52
N ALA A 57 -15.29 -8.41 7.42
CA ALA A 57 -15.55 -7.86 6.10
C ALA A 57 -17.00 -7.35 5.95
N ARG A 58 -17.97 -8.07 6.52
CA ARG A 58 -19.40 -7.73 6.43
C ARG A 58 -19.79 -6.55 7.32
N LEU A 59 -19.28 -6.51 8.55
CA LEU A 59 -19.67 -5.51 9.55
C LEU A 59 -18.68 -4.34 9.64
N GLY A 60 -17.46 -4.48 9.13
CA GLY A 60 -16.43 -3.45 9.15
C GLY A 60 -16.11 -2.98 10.58
N SER A 61 -16.25 -1.68 10.81
CA SER A 61 -16.07 -1.06 12.13
C SER A 61 -17.11 -1.51 13.17
N LYS A 62 -18.23 -2.08 12.74
CA LYS A 62 -19.27 -2.62 13.63
C LYS A 62 -19.02 -4.08 14.05
N SER A 63 -18.02 -4.75 13.47
CA SER A 63 -17.63 -6.09 13.96
C SER A 63 -17.00 -5.96 15.35
N ARG A 64 -17.34 -6.89 16.24
CA ARG A 64 -16.69 -7.02 17.56
C ARG A 64 -15.20 -7.37 17.43
N PHE A 65 -14.82 -7.95 16.31
CA PHE A 65 -13.46 -8.34 16.01
C PHE A 65 -12.80 -7.29 15.11
N PHE A 66 -11.49 -7.19 15.23
CA PHE A 66 -10.66 -6.49 14.26
C PHE A 66 -9.36 -7.26 14.05
N ARG A 67 -8.68 -7.00 12.94
CA ARG A 67 -7.37 -7.60 12.70
C ARG A 67 -6.29 -6.69 13.25
N THR A 68 -5.27 -7.26 13.86
CA THR A 68 -4.09 -6.49 14.30
C THR A 68 -2.92 -6.66 13.33
N SER A 69 -2.92 -7.75 12.56
CA SER A 69 -1.97 -8.03 11.48
C SER A 69 -2.55 -9.14 10.57
N PRO A 70 -1.88 -9.51 9.46
CA PRO A 70 -2.32 -10.62 8.62
C PRO A 70 -2.53 -11.92 9.41
N GLY A 71 -3.78 -12.37 9.52
CA GLY A 71 -4.15 -13.62 10.19
C GLY A 71 -4.20 -13.56 11.72
N ARG A 72 -4.07 -12.37 12.34
CA ARG A 72 -4.26 -12.16 13.78
C ARG A 72 -5.48 -11.31 14.07
N TYR A 73 -6.19 -11.68 15.13
CA TYR A 73 -7.50 -11.12 15.49
C TYR A 73 -7.52 -10.70 16.95
N PHE A 74 -8.27 -9.64 17.25
CA PHE A 74 -8.51 -9.14 18.61
C PHE A 74 -9.91 -8.54 18.73
N LEU A 75 -10.31 -8.19 19.96
CA LEU A 75 -11.64 -7.65 20.29
C LEU A 75 -11.61 -6.14 20.43
N ARG A 76 -12.55 -5.44 19.78
CA ARG A 76 -12.66 -3.98 19.83
C ARG A 76 -12.97 -3.48 21.24
N ASP A 77 -13.90 -4.13 21.94
CA ASP A 77 -14.36 -3.68 23.26
C ASP A 77 -13.31 -3.88 24.36
N PHE A 78 -12.31 -4.73 24.13
CA PHE A 78 -11.17 -4.94 25.04
C PHE A 78 -10.02 -3.95 24.81
N ASN A 79 -10.15 -3.03 23.85
CA ASN A 79 -9.15 -2.00 23.57
C ASN A 79 -9.11 -0.88 24.64
N HIS A 80 -9.89 -1.01 25.74
CA HIS A 80 -10.08 0.06 26.73
C HIS A 80 -9.33 -0.10 28.05
N LYS A 81 -8.66 -1.25 28.33
CA LYS A 81 -8.07 -1.49 29.66
C LYS A 81 -6.54 -1.46 29.77
N GLY A 82 -5.80 -1.15 28.69
CA GLY A 82 -4.35 -1.00 28.85
C GLY A 82 -3.50 -0.71 27.60
N ALA A 83 -4.08 -0.57 26.41
CA ALA A 83 -3.30 -0.39 25.20
C ALA A 83 -3.83 0.77 24.33
N ASN A 84 -3.34 1.98 24.59
CA ASN A 84 -2.85 2.74 23.45
C ASN A 84 -1.81 1.83 22.76
N GLU A 85 -2.07 1.40 21.51
CA GLU A 85 -1.10 0.91 20.48
C GLU A 85 -1.47 -0.37 19.72
N ILE A 86 -2.58 -1.08 19.99
CA ILE A 86 -2.99 -2.19 19.09
C ILE A 86 -3.74 -1.62 17.87
N GLY A 87 -2.97 -1.23 16.86
CA GLY A 87 -3.50 -0.69 15.59
C GLY A 87 -4.37 -1.69 14.83
N GLU A 88 -5.46 -1.20 14.24
CA GLU A 88 -6.29 -1.99 13.35
C GLU A 88 -5.63 -2.16 11.98
N TYR A 89 -5.39 -3.42 11.63
CA TYR A 89 -4.94 -3.84 10.32
C TYR A 89 -6.11 -3.94 9.35
N TYR A 90 -6.18 -3.01 8.40
CA TYR A 90 -7.15 -3.05 7.32
C TYR A 90 -6.64 -3.93 6.17
N ALA A 91 -7.22 -5.13 6.05
CA ALA A 91 -6.96 -5.99 4.90
C ALA A 91 -7.96 -5.69 3.79
N LYS A 92 -7.52 -5.11 2.67
CA LYS A 92 -8.37 -4.92 1.48
C LYS A 92 -8.98 -6.28 1.08
N PRO A 93 -10.30 -6.39 0.91
CA PRO A 93 -10.92 -7.61 0.39
C PRO A 93 -10.26 -7.96 -0.95
N ARG A 94 -9.78 -9.20 -1.11
CA ARG A 94 -9.38 -9.69 -2.43
C ARG A 94 -10.65 -9.84 -3.26
N ARG A 95 -11.06 -8.76 -3.92
CA ARG A 95 -11.96 -8.88 -5.05
C ARG A 95 -11.16 -9.47 -6.19
N LYS A 96 -11.68 -10.53 -6.80
CA LYS A 96 -11.33 -10.86 -8.18
C LYS A 96 -11.91 -9.71 -9.00
N GLU A 97 -11.20 -8.59 -9.07
CA GLU A 97 -11.55 -7.51 -9.97
C GLU A 97 -11.28 -8.05 -11.35
N LEU A 98 -12.36 -8.44 -12.04
CA LEU A 98 -12.36 -8.46 -13.49
C LEU A 98 -11.93 -7.06 -13.92
N ASP A 99 -10.91 -6.97 -14.78
CA ASP A 99 -10.19 -5.78 -15.25
C ASP A 99 -11.09 -4.62 -15.73
N GLN A 100 -11.83 -3.97 -14.82
CA GLN A 100 -12.82 -2.93 -15.12
C GLN A 100 -12.60 -1.64 -14.33
N ASN A 101 -11.45 -1.47 -13.69
CA ASN A 101 -11.16 -0.18 -13.09
C ASN A 101 -10.68 0.76 -14.18
N ASP A 102 -11.35 1.90 -14.34
CA ASP A 102 -10.91 2.93 -15.28
C ASP A 102 -9.64 3.59 -14.73
N ILE A 103 -8.52 3.35 -15.40
CA ILE A 103 -7.17 3.76 -15.02
C ILE A 103 -6.92 5.18 -15.51
N LEU A 104 -6.36 6.04 -14.66
CA LEU A 104 -5.94 7.38 -15.03
C LEU A 104 -4.85 7.32 -16.10
N THR A 105 -5.08 8.03 -17.20
CA THR A 105 -4.16 8.08 -18.35
C THR A 105 -3.96 9.51 -18.81
N LEU A 106 -2.73 9.82 -19.22
CA LEU A 106 -2.48 10.99 -20.06
C LEU A 106 -2.82 10.65 -21.51
N ASN A 107 -3.53 11.55 -22.19
CA ASN A 107 -3.78 11.49 -23.63
C ASN A 107 -2.55 11.99 -24.40
N THR A 108 -1.37 11.52 -23.99
CA THR A 108 -0.08 11.87 -24.56
C THR A 108 0.83 10.66 -24.45
N ASN A 109 1.56 10.38 -25.52
CA ASN A 109 2.61 9.39 -25.50
C ASN A 109 3.84 9.99 -24.80
N ILE A 110 4.17 9.51 -23.60
CA ILE A 110 5.34 10.01 -22.86
C ILE A 110 6.68 9.68 -23.53
N ASP A 111 6.72 8.65 -24.38
CA ASP A 111 7.92 8.27 -25.12
C ASP A 111 8.23 9.32 -26.20
N SER A 112 7.22 10.02 -26.74
CA SER A 112 7.43 11.08 -27.73
C SER A 112 7.89 12.42 -27.14
N ILE A 113 7.88 12.55 -25.80
CA ILE A 113 8.38 13.73 -25.06
C ILE A 113 9.93 13.77 -25.05
N GLU A 114 10.58 12.84 -25.74
CA GLU A 114 12.05 12.63 -25.82
C GLU A 114 12.91 13.83 -26.22
N ARG A 115 12.35 14.98 -26.62
CA ARG A 115 13.14 16.02 -27.28
C ARG A 115 14.29 16.63 -26.47
N ASN A 116 14.54 16.34 -25.17
CA ASN A 116 15.82 16.67 -24.48
C ASN A 116 16.03 16.14 -23.01
N GLY A 117 15.18 15.29 -22.42
CA GLY A 117 15.06 15.23 -20.92
C GLY A 117 15.35 13.95 -20.13
N GLY A 118 15.79 12.83 -20.75
CA GLY A 118 16.02 11.58 -20.01
C GLY A 118 14.73 10.88 -19.54
N PRO A 119 14.77 9.98 -18.53
CA PRO A 119 13.61 9.22 -18.07
C PRO A 119 12.67 10.02 -17.14
N ILE A 120 13.04 11.23 -16.77
CA ILE A 120 12.28 12.08 -15.83
C ILE A 120 11.31 12.99 -16.60
N VAL A 121 10.09 13.12 -16.09
CA VAL A 121 9.07 14.06 -16.56
C VAL A 121 8.79 15.06 -15.44
N PRO A 122 9.02 16.38 -15.64
CA PRO A 122 8.74 17.37 -14.62
C PRO A 122 7.28 17.33 -14.15
N LEU A 123 7.05 17.55 -12.84
CA LEU A 123 5.69 17.60 -12.29
C LEU A 123 4.84 18.69 -12.96
N SER A 124 5.42 19.87 -13.25
CA SER A 124 4.71 20.95 -13.93
C SER A 124 4.09 20.51 -15.25
N PHE A 125 4.84 19.76 -16.07
CA PHE A 125 4.32 19.22 -17.33
C PHE A 125 3.11 18.31 -17.09
N VAL A 126 3.19 17.41 -16.12
CA VAL A 126 2.08 16.50 -15.79
C VAL A 126 0.87 17.29 -15.31
N LEU A 127 1.08 18.27 -14.43
CA LEU A 127 0.01 19.14 -13.93
C LEU A 127 -0.65 19.93 -15.05
N ASP A 128 0.13 20.45 -16.00
CA ASP A 128 -0.39 21.19 -17.15
C ASP A 128 -1.27 20.29 -18.03
N GLN A 129 -0.80 19.06 -18.33
CA GLN A 129 -1.62 18.10 -19.08
C GLN A 129 -2.94 17.78 -18.37
N LEU A 130 -2.89 17.53 -17.06
CA LEU A 130 -4.08 17.22 -16.28
C LEU A 130 -5.05 18.41 -16.20
N LYS A 131 -4.55 19.62 -15.92
CA LYS A 131 -5.36 20.85 -15.82
C LYS A 131 -5.94 21.30 -17.16
N SER A 132 -5.24 21.06 -18.26
CA SER A 132 -5.74 21.31 -19.62
C SER A 132 -6.72 20.25 -20.12
N GLY A 133 -7.06 19.23 -19.30
CA GLY A 133 -8.00 18.18 -19.68
C GLY A 133 -7.42 17.14 -20.64
N HIS A 134 -6.09 17.07 -20.80
CA HIS A 134 -5.40 16.05 -21.61
C HIS A 134 -5.24 14.72 -20.87
N TYR A 135 -6.29 14.28 -20.20
CA TYR A 135 -6.33 13.02 -19.48
C TYR A 135 -7.66 12.30 -19.69
N SER A 136 -7.69 11.02 -19.37
CA SER A 136 -8.92 10.23 -19.34
C SER A 136 -8.77 9.05 -18.40
N TYR A 137 -9.89 8.47 -17.95
CA TYR A 137 -9.87 7.18 -17.28
C TYR A 137 -10.26 6.10 -18.30
N ARG A 138 -9.45 5.05 -18.43
CA ARG A 138 -9.59 4.03 -19.48
C ARG A 138 -9.36 2.62 -18.95
N SER A 139 -9.96 1.62 -19.58
CA SER A 139 -9.69 0.22 -19.26
C SER A 139 -8.25 -0.16 -19.62
N ALA A 140 -7.68 -1.14 -18.92
CA ALA A 140 -6.32 -1.64 -19.21
C ALA A 140 -6.17 -2.14 -20.66
N GLN A 141 -7.23 -2.71 -21.24
CA GLN A 141 -7.24 -3.19 -22.63
C GLN A 141 -7.16 -2.05 -23.64
N ASP A 142 -7.85 -0.94 -23.38
CA ASP A 142 -7.83 0.23 -24.27
C ASP A 142 -6.46 0.91 -24.25
N ILE A 143 -5.83 0.99 -23.08
CA ILE A 143 -4.48 1.57 -22.93
C ILE A 143 -3.46 0.70 -23.66
N LEU A 144 -3.56 -0.63 -23.53
CA LEU A 144 -2.66 -1.55 -24.22
C LEU A 144 -2.80 -1.42 -25.75
N ARG A 145 -4.00 -1.17 -26.28
CA ARG A 145 -4.24 -1.00 -27.72
C ARG A 145 -3.91 0.41 -28.25
N ASN A 146 -3.79 1.40 -27.38
CA ASN A 146 -3.60 2.80 -27.78
C ASN A 146 -2.22 3.33 -27.39
N ASP A 147 -1.33 3.42 -28.37
CA ASP A 147 0.04 3.93 -28.18
C ASP A 147 0.11 5.44 -27.90
N ALA A 148 -1.00 6.18 -28.08
CA ALA A 148 -1.09 7.60 -27.75
C ALA A 148 -1.43 7.87 -26.28
N CYS A 149 -1.63 6.81 -25.48
CA CYS A 149 -1.99 6.91 -24.06
C CYS A 149 -0.88 6.36 -23.16
N THR A 150 -0.71 7.03 -22.03
CA THR A 150 0.22 6.61 -20.98
C THR A 150 -0.55 6.42 -19.68
N ALA A 151 -0.43 5.25 -19.05
CA ALA A 151 -1.04 4.98 -17.75
C ALA A 151 -0.29 5.72 -16.63
N ILE A 152 -1.01 6.25 -15.65
CA ILE A 152 -0.43 6.87 -14.47
C ILE A 152 -0.48 5.89 -13.29
N HIS A 153 0.67 5.65 -12.69
CA HIS A 153 0.80 4.93 -11.43
C HIS A 153 1.35 5.88 -10.36
N SER A 154 0.89 5.77 -9.13
CA SER A 154 1.57 6.44 -8.01
C SER A 154 2.75 5.60 -7.56
N PHE A 155 3.89 6.20 -7.23
CA PHE A 155 5.07 5.54 -6.70
C PHE A 155 5.52 6.29 -5.44
N VAL A 156 5.12 5.82 -4.25
CA VAL A 156 5.39 6.51 -2.99
C VAL A 156 6.63 5.97 -2.28
N VAL A 157 7.62 6.84 -2.11
CA VAL A 157 8.86 6.59 -1.37
C VAL A 157 8.65 7.00 0.08
N VAL A 158 8.80 6.02 0.98
CA VAL A 158 8.68 6.24 2.43
C VAL A 158 10.06 6.50 3.01
N HIS A 159 10.21 7.56 3.79
CA HIS A 159 11.50 7.93 4.38
C HIS A 159 11.41 8.27 5.87
N ASP A 160 12.50 8.03 6.59
CA ASP A 160 12.69 8.36 8.00
C ASP A 160 14.09 8.97 8.19
N GLY A 161 14.14 10.25 8.55
CA GLY A 161 15.39 11.00 8.59
C GLY A 161 16.09 10.96 7.24
N SER A 162 17.36 10.51 7.21
CA SER A 162 18.16 10.35 6.00
C SER A 162 17.95 9.01 5.25
N ARG A 163 17.07 8.14 5.74
CA ARG A 163 16.90 6.76 5.24
C ARG A 163 15.61 6.61 4.47
N ILE A 164 15.61 5.70 3.51
CA ILE A 164 14.41 5.32 2.74
C ILE A 164 14.04 3.87 3.03
N LEU A 165 12.76 3.55 2.95
CA LEU A 165 12.25 2.21 3.15
C LEU A 165 12.46 1.40 1.87
N SER A 166 12.96 0.18 2.00
CA SER A 166 13.16 -0.73 0.87
C SER A 166 12.68 -2.13 1.20
N PHE A 167 12.11 -2.80 0.21
CA PHE A 167 11.62 -4.17 0.33
C PHE A 167 11.79 -4.95 -0.97
N ARG A 168 11.74 -6.28 -0.87
CA ARG A 168 11.74 -7.20 -2.02
C ARG A 168 10.32 -7.60 -2.38
N CYS A 169 9.98 -7.48 -3.65
CA CYS A 169 8.73 -7.92 -4.23
C CYS A 169 8.68 -9.46 -4.23
N GLY A 170 7.72 -10.01 -3.48
CA GLY A 170 7.62 -11.42 -3.15
C GLY A 170 6.98 -12.32 -4.19
N LYS A 171 6.80 -13.58 -3.80
CA LYS A 171 6.20 -14.65 -4.62
C LYS A 171 4.74 -14.43 -5.05
N PHE A 172 4.10 -13.36 -4.57
CA PHE A 172 2.73 -13.00 -4.90
C PHE A 172 2.62 -12.07 -6.11
N PHE A 173 3.76 -11.62 -6.66
CA PHE A 173 3.81 -11.08 -8.01
C PHE A 173 3.76 -12.24 -9.02
N PRO A 174 3.08 -12.07 -10.17
CA PRO A 174 3.20 -13.02 -11.28
C PRO A 174 4.68 -13.22 -11.65
N ARG A 175 5.11 -14.43 -11.98
CA ARG A 175 6.50 -14.67 -12.42
C ARG A 175 6.86 -13.92 -13.70
N SER A 176 5.86 -13.56 -14.49
CA SER A 176 5.99 -12.73 -15.69
C SER A 176 6.14 -11.24 -15.38
N ASP A 177 5.90 -10.82 -14.14
CA ASP A 177 6.00 -9.43 -13.73
C ASP A 177 7.48 -9.05 -13.58
N PRO A 178 7.94 -7.94 -14.20
CA PRO A 178 9.33 -7.49 -14.12
C PRO A 178 9.78 -7.15 -12.68
N LEU A 179 8.83 -6.91 -11.76
CA LEU A 179 9.10 -6.66 -10.35
C LEU A 179 9.33 -7.95 -9.56
N PHE A 180 9.00 -9.13 -10.09
CA PHE A 180 9.12 -10.39 -9.36
C PHE A 180 10.56 -10.61 -8.84
N GLY A 181 10.71 -10.71 -7.52
CA GLY A 181 12.00 -10.90 -6.87
C GLY A 181 12.92 -9.68 -6.86
N ARG A 182 12.54 -8.56 -7.50
CA ARG A 182 13.29 -7.30 -7.45
C ARG A 182 13.11 -6.60 -6.12
N ARG A 183 14.11 -5.80 -5.74
CA ARG A 183 14.01 -4.86 -4.64
C ARG A 183 13.43 -3.54 -5.15
N THR A 184 12.66 -2.86 -4.32
CA THR A 184 12.12 -1.55 -4.61
C THR A 184 12.26 -0.64 -3.40
N ILE A 185 12.18 0.67 -3.65
CA ILE A 185 12.15 1.72 -2.63
C ILE A 185 10.80 2.45 -2.56
N GLY A 186 9.86 2.09 -3.43
CA GLY A 186 8.55 2.71 -3.48
C GLY A 186 7.42 1.69 -3.52
N LEU A 187 6.31 2.05 -2.89
CA LEU A 187 5.05 1.33 -3.05
C LEU A 187 4.36 1.89 -4.30
N SER A 188 3.98 1.02 -5.21
CA SER A 188 3.43 1.42 -6.51
C SER A 188 2.08 0.76 -6.76
N GLY A 189 1.17 1.54 -7.33
CA GLY A 189 -0.17 1.09 -7.69
C GLY A 189 -0.73 1.87 -8.88
N THR A 190 -1.67 1.26 -9.57
CA THR A 190 -2.42 1.86 -10.67
C THR A 190 -3.44 2.85 -10.12
N VAL A 191 -3.47 4.08 -10.65
CA VAL A 191 -4.44 5.10 -10.22
C VAL A 191 -5.75 4.90 -10.95
N THR A 192 -6.86 4.84 -10.23
CA THR A 192 -8.19 4.53 -10.75
C THR A 192 -9.21 5.63 -10.42
N ALA A 193 -10.29 5.70 -11.21
CA ALA A 193 -11.30 6.76 -11.10
C ALA A 193 -11.99 6.85 -9.72
N ASP A 194 -12.13 5.72 -9.01
CA ASP A 194 -12.74 5.64 -7.68
C ASP A 194 -11.86 6.25 -6.57
N GLN A 195 -10.60 6.58 -6.87
CA GLN A 195 -9.66 7.20 -5.94
C GLN A 195 -9.68 8.73 -6.01
N VAL A 196 -10.47 9.30 -6.92
CA VAL A 196 -10.72 10.74 -6.97
C VAL A 196 -11.55 11.13 -5.75
N ASP A 197 -11.00 12.01 -4.92
CA ASP A 197 -11.72 12.59 -3.80
C ASP A 197 -12.30 13.93 -4.28
N MET A 198 -13.62 14.10 -4.25
CA MET A 198 -14.26 15.35 -4.66
C MET A 198 -14.06 16.47 -3.63
N LEU A 199 -13.72 16.12 -2.39
CA LEU A 199 -13.62 17.06 -1.27
C LEU A 199 -12.18 17.51 -1.00
N PHE A 200 -11.20 16.92 -1.69
CA PHE A 200 -9.80 17.21 -1.50
C PHE A 200 -9.04 17.17 -2.82
N GLU A 201 -7.97 17.95 -2.96
CA GLU A 201 -7.09 17.87 -4.11
C GLU A 201 -6.29 16.55 -4.08
N SER A 202 -6.91 15.45 -4.51
CA SER A 202 -6.26 14.13 -4.55
C SER A 202 -5.29 13.96 -5.73
N LEU A 203 -5.05 15.05 -6.47
CA LEU A 203 -4.29 15.07 -7.71
C LEU A 203 -4.81 14.01 -8.68
N PHE A 204 -6.10 14.10 -9.05
CA PHE A 204 -6.77 13.13 -9.94
C PHE A 204 -6.68 11.68 -9.43
N GLY A 205 -6.69 11.49 -8.11
CA GLY A 205 -6.59 10.18 -7.46
C GLY A 205 -5.18 9.69 -7.19
N ILE A 206 -4.13 10.38 -7.68
CA ILE A 206 -2.73 9.97 -7.46
C ILE A 206 -2.39 9.89 -5.97
N ILE A 207 -2.79 10.89 -5.17
CA ILE A 207 -2.57 10.90 -3.72
C ILE A 207 -3.47 9.86 -3.03
N GLY A 208 -4.72 9.73 -3.50
CA GLY A 208 -5.68 8.74 -3.00
C GLY A 208 -5.12 7.33 -3.07
N ASN A 209 -4.59 6.95 -4.24
CA ASN A 209 -3.94 5.68 -4.48
C ASN A 209 -2.69 5.46 -3.61
N ALA A 210 -1.83 6.48 -3.50
CA ALA A 210 -0.62 6.39 -2.69
C ALA A 210 -0.91 6.05 -1.22
N ILE A 211 -2.00 6.59 -0.68
CA ILE A 211 -2.45 6.30 0.68
C ILE A 211 -2.93 4.84 0.79
N GLU A 212 -3.68 4.34 -0.19
CA GLU A 212 -4.08 2.93 -0.21
C GLU A 212 -2.88 1.99 -0.27
N GLU A 213 -1.86 2.35 -1.03
CA GLU A 213 -0.60 1.61 -1.12
C GLU A 213 0.18 1.64 0.19
N LEU A 214 0.21 2.77 0.91
CA LEU A 214 0.80 2.85 2.25
C LEU A 214 0.05 1.98 3.26
N CYS A 215 -1.29 2.05 3.27
CA CYS A 215 -2.14 1.25 4.14
C CYS A 215 -1.94 -0.25 3.87
N SER A 216 -1.98 -0.66 2.60
CA SER A 216 -1.93 -2.07 2.20
C SER A 216 -0.52 -2.64 2.27
N GLY A 217 0.47 -1.86 1.83
CA GLY A 217 1.86 -2.28 1.71
C GLY A 217 2.56 -2.39 3.05
N ILE A 218 2.52 -1.31 3.84
CA ILE A 218 3.28 -1.19 5.10
C ILE A 218 2.42 -1.16 6.36
N GLY A 219 1.10 -1.24 6.21
CA GLY A 219 0.16 -1.30 7.32
C GLY A 219 -0.05 0.05 7.96
N LEU A 220 -0.02 1.15 7.18
CA LEU A 220 -0.25 2.50 7.71
C LEU A 220 -1.63 2.58 8.39
N PRO A 221 -1.68 2.87 9.71
CA PRO A 221 -2.93 3.03 10.43
C PRO A 221 -3.79 4.17 9.88
N ARG A 222 -5.12 4.02 10.02
CA ARG A 222 -6.11 4.95 9.51
C ARG A 222 -5.86 6.41 9.90
N HIS A 223 -5.54 6.68 11.16
CA HIS A 223 -5.31 8.05 11.63
C HIS A 223 -4.08 8.71 10.96
N PHE A 224 -3.01 7.96 10.70
CA PHE A 224 -1.88 8.46 9.92
C PHE A 224 -2.23 8.60 8.45
N ALA A 225 -3.04 7.68 7.89
CA ALA A 225 -3.51 7.77 6.51
C ALA A 225 -4.39 9.00 6.26
N GLU A 226 -5.33 9.29 7.17
CA GLU A 226 -6.17 10.50 7.11
C GLU A 226 -5.34 11.77 7.25
N ARG A 227 -4.39 11.80 8.19
CA ARG A 227 -3.46 12.93 8.35
C ARG A 227 -2.58 13.11 7.12
N ALA A 228 -2.07 12.03 6.55
CA ALA A 228 -1.28 12.08 5.32
C ALA A 228 -2.09 12.58 4.12
N ARG A 229 -3.37 12.19 4.04
CA ARG A 229 -4.32 12.64 3.02
C ARG A 229 -4.57 14.13 3.10
N TYR A 230 -5.05 14.60 4.25
CA TYR A 230 -5.61 15.94 4.40
C TYR A 230 -4.61 16.97 4.92
N GLY A 231 -3.51 16.51 5.53
CA GLY A 231 -2.44 17.36 6.06
C GLY A 231 -1.31 17.63 5.07
N GLY A 232 -1.40 17.14 3.83
CA GLY A 232 -0.38 17.37 2.80
C GLY A 232 0.97 16.70 3.09
N GLU A 233 0.98 15.58 3.83
CA GLU A 233 2.23 14.86 4.15
C GLU A 233 2.76 14.01 2.99
N ILE A 234 1.97 13.87 1.92
CA ILE A 234 2.37 13.21 0.68
C ILE A 234 2.65 14.30 -0.36
N LEU A 235 3.93 14.47 -0.70
CA LEU A 235 4.34 15.49 -1.67
C LEU A 235 4.63 14.83 -3.03
N PRO A 236 4.04 15.31 -4.14
CA PRO A 236 4.42 14.91 -5.48
C PRO A 236 5.69 15.63 -5.95
N TRP A 237 6.52 14.92 -6.74
CA TRP A 237 7.84 15.41 -7.17
C TRP A 237 7.98 15.52 -8.69
N PHE A 238 7.90 14.40 -9.38
CA PHE A 238 8.07 14.28 -10.83
C PHE A 238 7.58 12.90 -11.27
N GLY A 239 7.45 12.70 -12.58
CA GLY A 239 7.17 11.40 -13.18
C GLY A 239 8.44 10.68 -13.62
N VAL A 240 8.46 9.35 -13.53
CA VAL A 240 9.48 8.49 -14.13
C VAL A 240 8.84 7.64 -15.21
N LYS A 241 9.40 7.69 -16.42
CA LYS A 241 8.91 6.94 -17.57
C LYS A 241 9.28 5.47 -17.45
N SER A 242 8.31 4.60 -17.69
CA SER A 242 8.51 3.19 -17.98
C SER A 242 7.98 2.91 -19.38
N ALA A 243 8.89 2.52 -20.27
CA ALA A 243 8.59 2.28 -21.67
C ALA A 243 7.56 1.16 -21.85
N ARG A 244 6.78 1.25 -22.92
CA ARG A 244 5.87 0.21 -23.37
C ARG A 244 6.62 -1.10 -23.66
N ALA A 245 6.01 -2.22 -23.30
CA ALA A 245 6.47 -3.58 -23.63
C ALA A 245 5.33 -4.40 -24.24
N ALA A 246 5.62 -5.59 -24.77
CA ALA A 246 4.66 -6.39 -25.55
C ALA A 246 3.29 -6.61 -24.87
N ASN A 247 3.26 -6.71 -23.53
CA ASN A 247 2.05 -6.90 -22.74
C ASN A 247 1.90 -5.85 -21.64
N THR A 248 2.54 -4.69 -21.77
CA THR A 248 2.54 -3.65 -20.74
C THR A 248 2.49 -2.29 -21.43
N PRO A 249 1.49 -1.45 -21.16
CA PRO A 249 1.43 -0.11 -21.76
C PRO A 249 2.60 0.75 -21.27
N ALA A 250 2.80 1.91 -21.91
CA ALA A 250 3.67 2.94 -21.34
C ALA A 250 3.09 3.39 -19.99
N ILE A 251 3.95 3.50 -18.97
CA ILE A 251 3.55 3.89 -17.62
C ILE A 251 4.38 5.10 -17.19
N LEU A 252 3.71 6.09 -16.61
CA LEU A 252 4.33 7.18 -15.88
C LEU A 252 4.18 6.94 -14.38
N HIS A 253 5.28 6.63 -13.71
CA HIS A 253 5.32 6.52 -12.25
C HIS A 253 5.44 7.91 -11.64
N MET A 254 4.36 8.42 -11.07
CA MET A 254 4.36 9.66 -10.32
C MET A 254 5.04 9.44 -8.97
N VAL A 255 6.25 9.96 -8.84
CA VAL A 255 7.06 9.82 -7.64
C VAL A 255 6.54 10.77 -6.56
N LEU A 256 6.18 10.16 -5.43
CA LEU A 256 5.66 10.83 -4.24
C LEU A 256 6.59 10.55 -3.07
N SER A 257 6.69 11.48 -2.14
CA SER A 257 7.43 11.29 -0.88
C SER A 257 6.48 11.30 0.30
N TYR A 258 6.69 10.37 1.23
CA TYR A 258 6.00 10.35 2.52
C TYR A 258 6.99 10.20 3.68
N LYS A 259 6.96 11.16 4.61
CA LYS A 259 7.78 11.11 5.83
C LYS A 259 7.09 10.22 6.87
N CYS A 260 7.73 9.11 7.22
CA CYS A 260 7.22 8.20 8.23
C CYS A 260 7.21 8.90 9.61
N PRO A 261 6.06 8.92 10.32
CA PRO A 261 6.01 9.52 11.64
C PRO A 261 6.78 8.68 12.66
N PRO A 262 7.39 9.30 13.69
CA PRO A 262 8.22 8.61 14.67
C PRO A 262 7.44 7.59 15.52
N SER A 263 6.14 7.81 15.69
CA SER A 263 5.19 6.93 16.37
C SER A 263 4.73 5.74 15.53
N PHE A 264 5.14 5.65 14.26
CA PHE A 264 4.81 4.54 13.39
C PHE A 264 6.05 3.73 13.05
N ARG A 265 5.89 2.42 12.98
CA ARG A 265 6.92 1.48 12.51
C ARG A 265 6.31 0.69 11.35
N PRO A 266 6.80 0.89 10.11
CA PRO A 266 6.34 0.13 8.95
C PRO A 266 6.44 -1.37 9.21
N THR A 267 5.38 -2.11 8.88
CA THR A 267 5.34 -3.57 9.02
C THR A 267 5.10 -4.23 7.68
N ARG A 268 5.32 -5.54 7.60
CA ARG A 268 4.95 -6.33 6.43
C ARG A 268 3.45 -6.61 6.44
N ALA A 269 2.65 -5.63 6.03
CA ALA A 269 1.22 -5.76 5.87
C ALA A 269 0.86 -6.60 4.63
N ALA A 270 1.46 -6.28 3.49
CA ALA A 270 1.24 -7.03 2.26
C ALA A 270 2.13 -8.28 2.18
N LEU A 271 1.56 -9.38 1.68
CA LEU A 271 2.31 -10.61 1.40
C LEU A 271 3.35 -10.42 0.29
N SER A 272 3.10 -9.48 -0.62
CA SER A 272 4.00 -9.06 -1.70
C SER A 272 5.23 -8.29 -1.19
N VAL A 273 5.18 -7.69 0.00
CA VAL A 273 6.32 -7.02 0.63
C VAL A 273 7.14 -8.05 1.40
N ASN A 274 8.46 -8.14 1.17
CA ASN A 274 9.38 -9.03 1.90
C ASN A 274 10.66 -8.28 2.22
N ASP A 275 11.44 -8.74 3.21
CA ASP A 275 12.78 -8.18 3.49
C ASP A 275 12.77 -6.64 3.59
N LEU A 276 11.80 -6.14 4.36
CA LEU A 276 11.53 -4.73 4.61
C LEU A 276 12.61 -4.16 5.53
N ARG A 277 13.30 -3.11 5.09
CA ARG A 277 14.40 -2.49 5.83
C ARG A 277 14.60 -1.04 5.43
N TRP A 278 15.11 -0.25 6.37
CA TRP A 278 15.61 1.08 6.10
C TRP A 278 17.00 0.99 5.46
N ILE A 279 17.22 1.73 4.37
CA ILE A 279 18.51 1.82 3.68
C ILE A 279 18.93 3.28 3.56
N ASP A 280 20.24 3.51 3.50
CA ASP A 280 20.79 4.82 3.16
C ASP A 280 20.83 4.96 1.62
N PRO A 281 20.15 5.98 1.03
CA PRO A 281 20.24 6.23 -0.40
C PRO A 281 21.64 6.66 -0.87
N HIS A 282 22.56 7.02 0.04
CA HIS A 282 23.96 7.32 -0.30
C HIS A 282 24.76 6.06 -0.61
N ASN A 283 24.50 4.98 0.12
CA ASN A 283 25.21 3.73 -0.01
C ASN A 283 24.24 2.56 0.13
N PRO A 284 23.43 2.26 -0.92
CA PRO A 284 22.54 1.13 -0.87
C PRO A 284 23.37 -0.14 -0.74
N LEU A 285 23.09 -0.96 0.28
CA LEU A 285 23.80 -2.22 0.56
C LEU A 285 23.74 -3.25 -0.60
N ASN A 286 22.89 -3.02 -1.59
CA ASN A 286 22.70 -3.88 -2.75
C ASN A 286 23.20 -3.20 -4.02
N THR A 287 23.68 -4.00 -4.96
CA THR A 287 23.96 -3.54 -6.32
C THR A 287 22.70 -2.94 -6.95
N LEU A 288 22.83 -1.83 -7.68
CA LEU A 288 21.71 -1.15 -8.35
C LEU A 288 20.89 -2.07 -9.27
N GLN A 289 21.48 -3.15 -9.78
CA GLN A 289 20.79 -4.15 -10.62
C GLN A 289 19.79 -5.01 -9.86
N ASP A 290 19.86 -5.02 -8.52
CA ASP A 290 18.91 -5.76 -7.68
C ASP A 290 17.58 -5.00 -7.53
N PHE A 291 17.55 -3.72 -7.94
CA PHE A 291 16.37 -2.86 -7.86
C PHE A 291 15.53 -2.88 -9.14
N ASP A 292 14.24 -2.52 -9.03
CA ASP A 292 13.37 -2.24 -10.18
C ASP A 292 13.83 -1.00 -10.96
N SER A 293 13.31 -0.82 -12.18
CA SER A 293 13.70 0.25 -13.10
C SER A 293 13.55 1.65 -12.50
N THR A 294 12.45 1.92 -11.81
CA THR A 294 12.16 3.23 -11.21
C THR A 294 13.06 3.48 -10.02
N SER A 295 13.16 2.51 -9.11
CA SER A 295 14.08 2.59 -7.97
C SER A 295 15.53 2.78 -8.42
N LYS A 296 15.95 2.12 -9.51
CA LYS A 296 17.29 2.25 -10.07
C LYS A 296 17.57 3.68 -10.54
N ILE A 297 16.65 4.29 -11.29
CA ILE A 297 16.77 5.69 -11.74
C ILE A 297 16.86 6.63 -10.53
N LEU A 298 15.97 6.47 -9.55
CA LEU A 298 15.95 7.30 -8.35
C LEU A 298 17.23 7.21 -7.52
N LEU A 299 17.84 6.02 -7.43
CA LEU A 299 19.07 5.79 -6.68
C LEU A 299 20.32 6.23 -7.48
N SER A 300 20.39 5.97 -8.78
CA SER A 300 21.58 6.24 -9.59
C SER A 300 21.79 7.72 -9.87
N GLU A 301 20.70 8.47 -10.05
CA GLU A 301 20.76 9.90 -10.38
C GLU A 301 20.71 10.80 -9.14
N GLY A 302 20.67 10.22 -7.93
CA GLY A 302 20.66 10.98 -6.67
C GLY A 302 19.30 11.53 -6.25
N HIS A 303 18.25 11.39 -7.06
CA HIS A 303 16.91 11.88 -6.75
C HIS A 303 16.35 11.36 -5.42
N ALA A 304 16.64 10.10 -5.06
CA ALA A 304 16.23 9.54 -3.77
C ALA A 304 16.86 10.30 -2.57
N ARG A 305 18.05 10.89 -2.74
CA ARG A 305 18.72 11.69 -1.71
C ARG A 305 18.09 13.07 -1.61
N ASP A 306 17.80 13.68 -2.75
CA ASP A 306 17.17 15.00 -2.80
C ASP A 306 15.75 14.95 -2.23
N LEU A 307 15.02 13.86 -2.52
CA LEU A 307 13.71 13.54 -1.93
C LEU A 307 13.70 13.68 -0.41
N VAL A 308 14.73 13.11 0.21
CA VAL A 308 14.88 13.09 1.66
C VAL A 308 15.31 14.45 2.23
N ARG A 309 16.13 15.22 1.50
CA ARG A 309 16.65 16.54 1.92
C ARG A 309 15.58 17.63 1.95
N ILE A 310 14.71 17.69 0.96
CA ILE A 310 13.69 18.75 0.89
C ILE A 310 12.69 18.59 2.04
N HIS A 311 12.29 17.35 2.33
CA HIS A 311 11.37 17.05 3.43
C HIS A 311 11.96 17.33 4.83
N THR A 312 13.29 17.28 4.98
CA THR A 312 13.96 17.68 6.23
C THR A 312 14.09 19.20 6.34
N SER A 313 14.09 19.91 5.21
CA SER A 313 14.24 21.37 5.15
C SER A 313 12.90 22.10 5.35
N SER A 314 11.80 21.64 4.73
CA SER A 314 10.47 22.28 4.87
C SER A 314 9.93 22.28 6.31
N ASN A 315 10.35 21.33 7.16
CA ASN A 315 9.94 21.29 8.56
C ASN A 315 10.63 22.36 9.44
N ARG A 316 11.77 22.92 9.03
CA ARG A 316 12.46 23.96 9.83
C ARG A 316 11.83 25.35 9.69
N THR A 317 11.08 25.58 8.62
CA THR A 317 10.39 26.85 8.36
C THR A 317 9.02 26.97 9.03
N SER A 318 8.48 25.89 9.60
CA SER A 318 7.16 25.86 10.26
C SER A 318 7.24 25.92 11.79
N GLU A 319 8.45 26.01 12.35
CA GLU A 319 8.72 26.07 13.80
C GLU A 319 9.30 27.43 14.24
N VAL A 320 9.10 28.50 13.45
CA VAL A 320 9.45 29.88 13.79
C VAL A 320 8.20 30.75 13.80
#